data_AF-A0A961TPJ2-F1
#
_entry.id   AF-A0A961TPJ2-F1
#
_cell.length_a   1.000
_cell.length_b   1.000
_cell.length_c   1.000
_cell.angle_alpha   90.00
_cell.angle_beta   90.00
_cell.angle_gamma   90.00
#
_symmetry.space_group_name_H-M   'P 1'
#
loop_
_entity.id
_entity.type
_entity.pdbx_description
1 polymer ?
#
loop_
_entity_poly.entity_id
_entity_poly.type
_entity_poly.pdbx_seq_one_letter_code
_entity_poly.pdbx_strand_id
1 'polypeptide(L)'
;MSNSTANSANGVILTTQDGVPLKTSIARALRREKLRALMLIAPLLLFILLTFAMPIVDMLFRSVENAIVSETLPRTVKALKGWDELSGELPGEPVFAALHEDLVPAVEAKSHTRLGSRLNYEKSGMSSMFRSSGRKVSQMTDGDYKAQFIEANNGWGEIETWQIIKRFSGNLTDGYFLNAVDAHHVADGSIEMKPESDRLYLFLFWRTFYLSMAITVSCILLGYPVAFIMANLPLRTSNLLMILVLLPFWTSLLVRTSAWKVLLQQQGVINDILVWAHIISDDNRLVMINNQTGTIIAMTHILLPFM
;
A
#
# COMPACT_ATOMS: atom_id res chain seq x y z
N MET A 1 43.29 66.57 -16.86
CA MET A 1 42.70 67.74 -16.15
C MET A 1 41.24 67.82 -16.58
N SER A 2 40.20 67.84 -15.76
CA SER A 2 40.01 67.69 -14.32
C SER A 2 38.52 67.36 -14.11
N ASN A 3 38.24 66.54 -13.10
CA ASN A 3 36.92 66.17 -12.60
C ASN A 3 35.98 67.36 -12.32
N SER A 4 34.68 67.11 -12.53
CA SER A 4 33.61 67.55 -11.63
C SER A 4 32.34 66.70 -11.90
N THR A 5 32.27 65.47 -11.36
CA THR A 5 31.46 65.09 -10.18
C THR A 5 29.97 65.43 -10.23
N ALA A 6 29.17 64.36 -10.41
CA ALA A 6 27.92 64.02 -9.72
C ALA A 6 26.69 64.95 -9.84
N ASN A 7 25.61 64.44 -10.47
CA ASN A 7 24.35 64.25 -9.72
C ASN A 7 23.31 63.33 -10.41
N SER A 8 22.97 62.27 -9.68
CA SER A 8 21.72 61.50 -9.59
C SER A 8 20.84 61.20 -10.83
N ALA A 9 20.78 59.90 -11.15
CA ALA A 9 19.55 59.09 -11.24
C ALA A 9 18.23 59.81 -11.60
N ASN A 10 17.82 59.73 -12.86
CA ASN A 10 16.43 59.97 -13.27
C ASN A 10 15.93 58.84 -14.15
N GLY A 11 15.74 57.65 -13.55
CA GLY A 11 14.84 56.66 -14.11
C GLY A 11 13.43 57.19 -13.94
N VAL A 12 12.85 57.76 -15.00
CA VAL A 12 11.47 58.27 -15.00
C VAL A 12 10.56 57.14 -14.50
N ILE A 13 10.06 57.28 -13.28
CA ILE A 13 9.07 56.36 -12.72
C ILE A 13 7.81 56.61 -13.56
N LEU A 14 7.53 55.72 -14.51
CA LEU A 14 6.26 55.72 -15.22
C LEU A 14 5.16 55.63 -14.15
N THR A 15 4.29 56.63 -14.10
CA THR A 15 3.18 56.75 -13.14
C THR A 15 1.86 56.69 -13.88
N THR A 16 0.83 56.14 -13.24
CA THR A 16 -0.56 56.23 -13.76
C THR A 16 -1.06 57.68 -13.69
N GLN A 17 -2.20 58.00 -14.33
CA GLN A 17 -2.80 59.34 -14.29
C GLN A 17 -3.00 59.89 -12.86
N ASP A 18 -3.10 59.00 -11.86
CA ASP A 18 -3.25 59.33 -10.45
C ASP A 18 -1.93 59.50 -9.67
N GLY A 19 -0.78 59.54 -10.35
CA GLY A 19 0.54 59.75 -9.73
C GLY A 19 1.13 58.52 -9.01
N VAL A 20 0.50 57.35 -9.13
CA VAL A 20 0.97 56.10 -8.51
C VAL A 20 1.99 55.42 -9.42
N PRO A 21 3.14 54.93 -8.89
CA PRO A 21 4.13 54.21 -9.70
C PRO A 21 3.50 53.00 -10.41
N LEU A 22 3.68 52.91 -11.74
CA LEU A 22 3.05 51.91 -12.62
C LEU A 22 3.29 50.46 -12.16
N LYS A 23 4.47 50.18 -11.60
CA LYS A 23 4.79 48.86 -11.01
C LYS A 23 3.82 48.47 -9.90
N THR A 24 3.42 49.43 -9.05
CA THR A 24 2.54 49.18 -7.91
C THR A 24 1.07 49.05 -8.33
N SER A 25 0.63 49.80 -9.34
CA SER A 25 -0.72 49.66 -9.90
C SER A 25 -0.89 48.35 -10.65
N ILE A 26 0.09 47.94 -11.47
CA ILE A 26 0.12 46.64 -12.16
C ILE A 26 0.12 45.50 -11.13
N ALA A 27 0.94 45.57 -10.08
CA ALA A 27 0.97 44.53 -9.04
C ALA A 27 -0.37 44.39 -8.30
N ARG A 28 -1.07 45.51 -8.03
CA ARG A 28 -2.42 45.49 -7.42
C ARG A 28 -3.47 44.90 -8.37
N ALA A 29 -3.43 45.29 -9.65
CA ALA A 29 -4.33 44.74 -10.68
C ALA A 29 -4.12 43.23 -10.85
N LEU A 30 -2.87 42.80 -10.98
CA LEU A 30 -2.49 41.38 -11.10
C LEU A 30 -2.92 40.56 -9.88
N ARG A 31 -2.78 41.10 -8.66
CA ARG A 31 -3.28 40.43 -7.44
C ARG A 31 -4.80 40.25 -7.46
N ARG A 32 -5.56 41.26 -7.88
CA ARG A 32 -7.03 41.17 -8.00
C ARG A 32 -7.45 40.16 -9.05
N GLU A 33 -6.75 40.13 -10.18
CA GLU A 33 -7.00 39.16 -11.25
C GLU A 33 -6.70 37.73 -10.78
N LYS A 34 -5.54 37.50 -10.14
CA LYS A 34 -5.19 36.21 -9.53
C LYS A 34 -6.19 35.78 -8.46
N LEU A 35 -6.66 36.71 -7.61
CA LEU A 35 -7.65 36.39 -6.58
C LEU A 35 -9.00 36.02 -7.19
N ARG A 36 -9.44 36.70 -8.27
CA ARG A 36 -10.66 36.34 -9.00
C ARG A 36 -10.54 34.98 -9.67
N ALA A 37 -9.43 34.71 -10.36
CA ALA A 37 -9.17 33.40 -10.95
C ALA A 37 -9.14 32.30 -9.89
N LEU A 38 -8.51 32.55 -8.73
CA LEU A 38 -8.47 31.62 -7.62
C LEU A 38 -9.86 31.42 -7.00
N MET A 39 -10.69 32.46 -6.85
CA MET A 39 -12.07 32.32 -6.38
C MET A 39 -12.96 31.54 -7.34
N LEU A 40 -12.74 31.64 -8.65
CA LEU A 40 -13.46 30.86 -9.66
C LEU A 40 -13.09 29.36 -9.60
N ILE A 41 -11.83 29.04 -9.27
CA ILE A 41 -11.32 27.67 -9.18
C ILE A 41 -11.49 27.08 -7.76
N ALA A 42 -11.61 27.93 -6.73
CA ALA A 42 -11.67 27.53 -5.33
C ALA A 42 -12.74 26.49 -5.02
N PRO A 43 -13.99 26.55 -5.54
CA PRO A 43 -14.99 25.52 -5.28
C PRO A 43 -14.56 24.14 -5.78
N LEU A 44 -13.98 24.07 -6.99
CA LEU A 44 -13.49 22.83 -7.57
C LEU A 44 -12.27 22.31 -6.79
N LEU A 45 -11.33 23.20 -6.45
CA LEU A 45 -10.15 22.84 -5.66
C LEU A 45 -10.55 22.32 -4.27
N LEU A 46 -11.49 22.99 -3.61
CA LEU A 46 -11.99 22.60 -2.29
C LEU A 46 -12.73 21.27 -2.36
N PHE A 47 -13.52 21.04 -3.42
CA PHE A 47 -14.13 19.74 -3.68
C PHE A 47 -13.07 18.65 -3.80
N ILE A 48 -12.01 18.84 -4.60
CA ILE A 48 -10.92 17.86 -4.75
C ILE A 48 -10.19 17.61 -3.42
N LEU A 49 -9.90 18.68 -2.67
CA LEU A 49 -9.22 18.55 -1.38
C LEU A 49 -10.07 17.76 -0.36
N LEU A 50 -11.37 18.01 -0.30
CA LEU A 50 -12.26 17.33 0.64
C LEU A 50 -12.58 15.90 0.23
N THR A 51 -12.74 15.62 -1.07
CA THR A 51 -13.19 14.30 -1.55
C THR A 51 -12.05 13.35 -1.87
N PHE A 52 -10.88 13.85 -2.27
CA PHE A 52 -9.72 13.02 -2.59
C PHE A 52 -8.60 13.20 -1.57
N ALA A 53 -8.13 14.43 -1.33
CA ALA A 53 -6.94 14.64 -0.50
C ALA A 53 -7.17 14.26 0.97
N MET A 54 -8.29 14.69 1.56
CA MET A 54 -8.63 14.39 2.97
C MET A 54 -8.77 12.88 3.22
N PRO A 55 -9.53 12.09 2.43
CA PRO A 55 -9.58 10.65 2.61
C PRO A 55 -8.24 9.95 2.41
N ILE A 56 -7.40 10.42 1.48
CA ILE A 56 -6.04 9.87 1.30
C ILE A 56 -5.20 10.13 2.54
N VAL A 57 -5.23 11.35 3.08
CA VAL A 57 -4.51 11.70 4.30
C VAL A 57 -5.01 10.89 5.49
N ASP A 58 -6.33 10.74 5.66
CA ASP A 58 -6.92 9.87 6.68
C ASP A 58 -6.43 8.41 6.53
N MET A 59 -6.44 7.88 5.30
CA MET A 59 -5.90 6.54 5.01
C MET A 59 -4.41 6.41 5.33
N LEU A 60 -3.61 7.45 5.07
CA LEU A 60 -2.19 7.46 5.42
C LEU A 60 -2.00 7.48 6.93
N PHE A 61 -2.79 8.24 7.69
CA PHE A 61 -2.72 8.19 9.16
C PHE A 61 -3.16 6.84 9.73
N ARG A 62 -4.18 6.20 9.14
CA ARG A 62 -4.60 4.83 9.49
C ARG A 62 -3.50 3.79 9.26
N SER A 63 -2.49 4.07 8.43
CA SER A 63 -1.34 3.17 8.23
C SER A 63 -0.36 3.14 9.39
N VAL A 64 -0.43 4.12 10.31
CA VAL A 64 0.41 4.22 11.52
C VAL A 64 -0.45 4.08 12.78
N GLU A 65 -1.72 4.47 12.72
CA GLU A 65 -2.62 4.44 13.87
C GLU A 65 -3.06 3.01 14.22
N ASN A 66 -2.92 2.63 15.49
CA ASN A 66 -3.37 1.33 15.98
C ASN A 66 -4.06 1.45 17.34
N ALA A 67 -5.21 2.14 17.35
CA ALA A 67 -6.00 2.30 18.57
C ALA A 67 -6.77 1.03 19.00
N ILE A 68 -6.72 -0.07 18.23
CA ILE A 68 -7.59 -1.24 18.49
C ILE A 68 -7.34 -1.88 19.85
N VAL A 69 -6.09 -1.92 20.33
CA VAL A 69 -5.75 -2.50 21.63
C VAL A 69 -6.22 -1.57 22.74
N SER A 70 -5.96 -0.27 22.61
CA SER A 70 -6.40 0.74 23.59
C SER A 70 -7.92 0.91 23.66
N GLU A 71 -8.62 0.75 22.53
CA GLU A 71 -10.10 0.82 22.46
C GLU A 71 -10.75 -0.45 23.00
N THR A 72 -10.17 -1.62 22.73
CA THR A 72 -10.74 -2.91 23.14
C THR A 72 -10.35 -3.28 24.57
N LEU A 73 -9.13 -2.93 25.01
CA LEU A 73 -8.57 -3.28 26.32
C LEU A 73 -8.07 -2.05 27.12
N PRO A 74 -8.91 -1.02 27.35
CA PRO A 74 -8.47 0.23 27.97
C PRO A 74 -7.93 0.06 29.40
N ARG A 75 -8.53 -0.82 30.22
CA ARG A 75 -8.08 -1.05 31.61
C ARG A 75 -6.80 -1.87 31.64
N THR A 76 -6.70 -2.89 30.79
CA THR A 76 -5.54 -3.75 30.64
C THR A 76 -4.33 -2.95 30.20
N VAL A 77 -4.49 -2.07 29.20
CA VAL A 77 -3.44 -1.16 28.74
C VAL A 77 -2.95 -0.27 29.87
N LYS A 78 -3.86 0.27 30.69
CA LYS A 78 -3.48 1.10 31.84
C LYS A 78 -2.70 0.29 32.89
N ALA A 79 -3.11 -0.95 33.17
CA ALA A 79 -2.43 -1.84 34.11
C ALA A 79 -1.05 -2.27 33.60
N LEU A 80 -0.91 -2.54 32.29
CA LEU A 80 0.35 -2.93 31.65
C LEU A 80 1.43 -1.83 31.67
N LYS A 81 1.07 -0.56 31.82
CA LYS A 81 2.06 0.53 31.94
C LYS A 81 3.02 0.33 33.11
N GLY A 82 2.56 -0.28 34.20
CA GLY A 82 3.39 -0.54 35.39
C GLY A 82 4.15 -1.87 35.35
N TRP A 83 3.91 -2.72 34.36
CA TRP A 83 4.58 -4.01 34.23
C TRP A 83 5.88 -3.87 33.44
N ASP A 84 6.97 -4.44 33.98
CA ASP A 84 8.25 -4.51 33.30
C ASP A 84 8.29 -5.69 32.32
N GLU A 85 8.41 -5.36 31.04
CA GLU A 85 8.38 -6.32 29.93
C GLU A 85 9.69 -7.10 29.75
N LEU A 86 10.79 -6.61 30.34
CA LEU A 86 12.12 -7.23 30.28
C LEU A 86 12.44 -8.06 31.53
N SER A 87 11.55 -8.05 32.53
CA SER A 87 11.72 -8.78 33.79
C SER A 87 11.77 -10.30 33.63
N GLY A 88 11.24 -10.82 32.51
CA GLY A 88 11.10 -12.27 32.30
C GLY A 88 9.97 -12.90 33.13
N GLU A 89 9.14 -12.09 33.78
CA GLU A 89 8.01 -12.55 34.59
C GLU A 89 6.67 -12.18 33.93
N LEU A 90 5.69 -13.06 34.07
CA LEU A 90 4.31 -12.77 33.64
C LEU A 90 3.73 -11.61 34.45
N PRO A 91 2.81 -10.81 33.86
CA PRO A 91 2.10 -9.79 34.61
C PRO A 91 1.42 -10.34 35.87
N GLY A 92 1.30 -9.46 36.86
CA GLY A 92 0.59 -9.77 38.10
C GLY A 92 -0.92 -9.90 37.91
N GLU A 93 -1.58 -10.44 38.92
CA GLU A 93 -3.04 -10.62 38.99
C GLU A 93 -3.85 -9.35 38.61
N PRO A 94 -3.44 -8.11 38.98
CA PRO A 94 -4.19 -6.91 38.59
C PRO A 94 -4.34 -6.70 37.08
N VAL A 95 -3.37 -7.18 36.29
CA VAL A 95 -3.41 -7.08 34.83
C VAL A 95 -4.41 -8.09 34.24
N PHE A 96 -4.46 -9.29 34.80
CA PHE A 96 -5.43 -10.32 34.39
C PHE A 96 -6.86 -9.96 34.82
N ALA A 97 -7.05 -9.35 36.00
CA ALA A 97 -8.34 -8.80 36.41
C ALA A 97 -8.82 -7.69 35.45
N ALA A 98 -7.92 -6.76 35.08
CA ALA A 98 -8.24 -5.73 34.09
C ALA A 98 -8.57 -6.31 32.70
N LEU A 99 -7.88 -7.38 32.29
CA LEU A 99 -8.17 -8.12 31.06
C LEU A 99 -9.56 -8.74 31.08
N HIS A 100 -9.96 -9.36 32.19
CA HIS A 100 -11.32 -9.87 32.36
C HIS A 100 -12.36 -8.76 32.21
N GLU A 101 -12.18 -7.65 32.94
CA GLU A 101 -13.10 -6.52 32.90
C GLU A 101 -13.26 -5.89 31.52
N ASP A 102 -12.20 -5.86 30.71
CA ASP A 102 -12.24 -5.37 29.34
C ASP A 102 -12.81 -6.42 28.35
N LEU A 103 -12.49 -7.70 28.54
CA LEU A 103 -12.93 -8.75 27.61
C LEU A 103 -14.43 -9.02 27.70
N VAL A 104 -15.06 -8.89 28.87
CA VAL A 104 -16.52 -9.08 29.03
C VAL A 104 -17.32 -8.20 28.04
N PRO A 105 -17.20 -6.85 28.05
CA PRO A 105 -17.89 -6.01 27.07
C PRO A 105 -17.36 -6.19 25.64
N ALA A 106 -16.07 -6.53 25.46
CA ALA A 106 -15.51 -6.80 24.13
C ALA A 106 -16.03 -8.10 23.48
N VAL A 107 -16.50 -9.06 24.29
CA VAL A 107 -17.18 -10.27 23.84
C VAL A 107 -18.57 -9.95 23.34
N GLU A 108 -19.33 -9.16 24.09
CA GLU A 108 -20.67 -8.69 23.70
C GLU A 108 -20.63 -7.88 22.40
N ALA A 109 -19.68 -6.96 22.28
CA ALA A 109 -19.45 -6.16 21.07
C ALA A 109 -18.74 -6.91 19.93
N LYS A 110 -18.31 -8.16 20.15
CA LYS A 110 -17.49 -8.99 19.25
C LYS A 110 -16.14 -8.35 18.83
N SER A 111 -15.71 -7.26 19.47
CA SER A 111 -14.46 -6.56 19.18
C SER A 111 -13.22 -7.39 19.54
N HIS A 112 -13.31 -8.27 20.55
CA HIS A 112 -12.20 -9.18 20.92
C HIS A 112 -11.73 -10.08 19.76
N THR A 113 -12.64 -10.49 18.85
CA THR A 113 -12.26 -11.31 17.69
C THR A 113 -11.47 -10.51 16.65
N ARG A 114 -11.80 -9.22 16.49
CA ARG A 114 -11.09 -8.30 15.60
C ARG A 114 -9.71 -7.98 16.15
N LEU A 115 -9.62 -7.72 17.46
CA LEU A 115 -8.36 -7.54 18.17
C LEU A 115 -7.46 -8.77 18.02
N GLY A 116 -7.98 -9.97 18.31
CA GLY A 116 -7.22 -11.22 18.16
C GLY A 116 -6.74 -11.46 16.73
N SER A 117 -7.57 -11.13 15.72
CA SER A 117 -7.18 -11.23 14.30
C SER A 117 -6.06 -10.27 13.94
N ARG A 118 -6.09 -9.04 14.47
CA ARG A 118 -5.04 -8.05 14.23
C ARG A 118 -3.71 -8.45 14.89
N LEU A 119 -3.75 -8.94 16.12
CA LEU A 119 -2.55 -9.39 16.83
C LEU A 119 -1.99 -10.70 16.26
N ASN A 120 -2.78 -11.46 15.49
CA ASN A 120 -2.33 -12.68 14.83
C ASN A 120 -1.31 -12.45 13.72
N TYR A 121 -1.23 -11.23 13.17
CA TYR A 121 -0.18 -10.85 12.23
C TYR A 121 1.20 -10.72 12.91
N GLU A 122 1.20 -10.48 14.23
CA GLU A 122 2.42 -10.34 15.03
C GLU A 122 2.85 -11.70 15.59
N LYS A 123 1.88 -12.50 16.05
CA LYS A 123 2.13 -13.84 16.57
C LYS A 123 1.01 -14.80 16.19
N SER A 124 1.38 -15.92 15.56
CA SER A 124 0.43 -16.97 15.23
C SER A 124 -0.25 -17.53 16.49
N GLY A 125 -1.57 -17.76 16.43
CA GLY A 125 -2.34 -18.31 17.54
C GLY A 125 -3.11 -17.26 18.36
N MET A 126 -2.76 -15.97 18.27
CA MET A 126 -3.46 -14.88 18.97
C MET A 126 -4.96 -14.85 18.67
N SER A 127 -5.36 -15.10 17.41
CA SER A 127 -6.80 -15.18 17.05
C SER A 127 -7.54 -16.25 17.84
N SER A 128 -6.92 -17.43 17.97
CA SER A 128 -7.51 -18.57 18.68
C SER A 128 -7.56 -18.30 20.18
N MET A 129 -6.50 -17.68 20.73
CA MET A 129 -6.42 -17.29 22.12
C MET A 129 -7.57 -16.35 22.52
N PHE A 130 -7.76 -15.24 21.81
CA PHE A 130 -8.87 -14.32 22.09
C PHE A 130 -10.25 -14.97 21.92
N ARG A 131 -10.45 -15.84 20.92
CA ARG A 131 -11.72 -16.56 20.71
C ARG A 131 -11.99 -17.63 21.77
N SER A 132 -10.96 -18.31 22.27
CA SER A 132 -11.10 -19.35 23.31
C SER A 132 -11.37 -18.72 24.66
N SER A 133 -10.63 -17.68 25.02
CA SER A 133 -10.88 -16.93 26.26
C SER A 133 -12.21 -16.20 26.25
N GLY A 134 -12.61 -15.59 25.11
CA GLY A 134 -13.91 -14.93 24.99
C GLY A 134 -15.10 -15.87 25.22
N ARG A 135 -14.97 -17.17 24.90
CA ARG A 135 -16.02 -18.17 25.18
C ARG A 135 -16.16 -18.53 26.66
N LYS A 136 -15.08 -18.37 27.43
CA LYS A 136 -15.00 -18.74 28.85
C LYS A 136 -15.08 -17.54 29.80
N VAL A 137 -14.89 -16.32 29.31
CA VAL A 137 -14.76 -15.12 30.14
C VAL A 137 -15.96 -14.91 31.07
N SER A 138 -17.19 -15.17 30.62
CA SER A 138 -18.39 -15.01 31.44
C SER A 138 -18.54 -16.05 32.56
N GLN A 139 -17.73 -17.12 32.52
CA GLN A 139 -17.72 -18.20 33.51
C GLN A 139 -16.58 -18.00 34.53
N MET A 140 -15.73 -16.99 34.32
CA MET A 140 -14.61 -16.72 35.21
C MET A 140 -15.10 -16.05 36.49
N THR A 141 -14.59 -16.50 37.63
CA THR A 141 -14.97 -16.01 38.96
C THR A 141 -13.85 -15.18 39.59
N ASP A 142 -14.23 -14.19 40.40
CA ASP A 142 -13.29 -13.32 41.12
C ASP A 142 -12.24 -14.12 41.92
N GLY A 143 -10.96 -13.73 41.77
CA GLY A 143 -9.86 -14.14 42.67
C GLY A 143 -8.59 -14.63 41.97
N ASP A 144 -8.71 -15.51 40.97
CA ASP A 144 -7.55 -16.11 40.27
C ASP A 144 -7.76 -16.06 38.75
N TYR A 145 -7.82 -14.84 38.21
CA TYR A 145 -7.96 -14.61 36.78
C TYR A 145 -6.72 -15.11 36.03
N LYS A 146 -5.53 -15.00 36.62
CA LYS A 146 -4.31 -15.51 35.98
C LYS A 146 -4.39 -17.00 35.67
N ALA A 147 -4.71 -17.86 36.64
CA ALA A 147 -4.83 -19.28 36.37
C ALA A 147 -5.98 -19.59 35.40
N GLN A 148 -7.13 -18.92 35.57
CA GLN A 148 -8.30 -19.14 34.71
C GLN A 148 -8.05 -18.76 33.24
N PHE A 149 -7.31 -17.67 32.97
CA PHE A 149 -6.93 -17.31 31.61
C PHE A 149 -5.93 -18.29 31.00
N ILE A 150 -4.93 -18.74 31.76
CA ILE A 150 -3.95 -19.73 31.31
C ILE A 150 -4.64 -21.08 31.03
N GLU A 151 -5.58 -21.50 31.87
CA GLU A 151 -6.40 -22.69 31.66
C GLU A 151 -7.35 -22.53 30.45
N ALA A 152 -7.85 -21.31 30.21
CA ALA A 152 -8.64 -21.03 29.02
C ALA A 152 -7.81 -21.19 27.74
N ASN A 153 -6.57 -20.72 27.75
CA ASN A 153 -5.59 -20.89 26.68
C ASN A 153 -4.15 -20.68 27.19
N ASN A 154 -3.28 -21.67 26.93
CA ASN A 154 -1.87 -21.64 27.36
C ASN A 154 -1.09 -20.41 26.86
N GLY A 155 -1.52 -19.78 25.75
CA GLY A 155 -0.87 -18.59 25.19
C GLY A 155 -0.86 -17.38 26.13
N TRP A 156 -1.76 -17.30 27.12
CA TRP A 156 -1.72 -16.26 28.16
C TRP A 156 -0.58 -16.46 29.18
N GLY A 157 -0.01 -17.66 29.23
CA GLY A 157 1.16 -17.99 30.03
C GLY A 157 2.48 -17.65 29.34
N GLU A 158 2.44 -17.12 28.11
CA GLU A 158 3.63 -16.74 27.35
C GLU A 158 3.90 -15.24 27.53
N ILE A 159 5.11 -14.89 27.95
CA ILE A 159 5.52 -13.49 28.21
C ILE A 159 5.41 -12.65 26.93
N GLU A 160 5.81 -13.22 25.80
CA GLU A 160 5.74 -12.58 24.49
C GLU A 160 4.33 -12.08 24.14
N THR A 161 3.28 -12.80 24.54
CA THR A 161 1.89 -12.38 24.33
C THR A 161 1.62 -11.02 24.98
N TRP A 162 2.10 -10.84 26.21
CA TRP A 162 1.93 -9.60 26.98
C TRP A 162 2.83 -8.48 26.48
N GLN A 163 4.04 -8.80 26.03
CA GLN A 163 4.93 -7.85 25.37
C GLN A 163 4.29 -7.29 24.10
N ILE A 164 3.67 -8.15 23.28
CA ILE A 164 2.93 -7.73 22.09
C ILE A 164 1.76 -6.82 22.47
N ILE A 165 0.90 -7.23 23.42
CA ILE A 165 -0.25 -6.41 23.83
C ILE A 165 0.21 -5.04 24.35
N LYS A 166 1.28 -4.98 25.16
CA LYS A 166 1.83 -3.73 25.69
C LYS A 166 2.46 -2.87 24.58
N ARG A 167 3.19 -3.46 23.63
CA ARG A 167 3.78 -2.72 22.49
C ARG A 167 2.72 -2.07 21.62
N PHE A 168 1.63 -2.79 21.36
CA PHE A 168 0.50 -2.28 20.57
C PHE A 168 -0.52 -1.49 21.39
N SER A 169 -0.23 -1.20 22.66
CA SER A 169 -1.09 -0.39 23.52
C SER A 169 -1.04 1.12 23.22
N GLY A 170 -0.04 1.56 22.45
CA GLY A 170 0.10 2.93 22.01
C GLY A 170 -0.78 3.25 20.80
N ASN A 171 -1.10 4.54 20.61
CA ASN A 171 -1.95 4.99 19.49
C ASN A 171 -1.23 4.91 18.13
N LEU A 172 0.10 4.87 18.13
CA LEU A 172 0.94 4.80 16.92
C LEU A 172 1.76 3.52 16.92
N THR A 173 1.93 2.91 15.76
CA THR A 173 2.75 1.71 15.56
C THR A 173 3.56 1.80 14.28
N ASP A 174 4.82 1.37 14.34
CA ASP A 174 5.70 1.14 13.19
C ASP A 174 5.60 -0.31 12.65
N GLY A 175 4.89 -1.19 13.36
CA GLY A 175 4.79 -2.61 13.04
C GLY A 175 4.21 -2.89 11.64
N TYR A 176 3.32 -2.03 11.13
CA TYR A 176 2.81 -2.17 9.76
C TYR A 176 3.91 -2.01 8.70
N PHE A 177 4.82 -1.06 8.91
CA PHE A 177 5.93 -0.80 7.99
C PHE A 177 7.00 -1.89 8.07
N LEU A 178 7.30 -2.35 9.29
CA LEU A 178 8.20 -3.49 9.48
C LEU A 178 7.66 -4.74 8.80
N ASN A 179 6.37 -5.04 9.01
CA ASN A 179 5.71 -6.16 8.33
C ASN A 179 5.79 -6.05 6.80
N ALA A 180 5.65 -4.84 6.24
CA ALA A 180 5.74 -4.61 4.79
C ALA A 180 7.14 -4.90 4.21
N VAL A 181 8.19 -4.84 5.04
CA VAL A 181 9.57 -5.20 4.65
C VAL A 181 10.00 -6.57 5.21
N ASP A 182 9.04 -7.43 5.55
CA ASP A 182 9.27 -8.75 6.15
C ASP A 182 10.11 -8.72 7.45
N ALA A 183 10.01 -7.65 8.23
CA ALA A 183 10.64 -7.48 9.54
C ALA A 183 9.61 -7.46 10.67
N HIS A 184 10.06 -7.73 11.89
CA HIS A 184 9.26 -7.68 13.11
C HIS A 184 10.14 -7.30 14.31
N HIS A 185 9.50 -6.86 15.38
CA HIS A 185 10.18 -6.55 16.63
C HIS A 185 10.24 -7.78 17.53
N VAL A 186 11.42 -8.08 18.06
CA VAL A 186 11.67 -9.21 18.97
C VAL A 186 11.35 -8.84 20.42
N ALA A 187 11.29 -9.83 21.31
CA ALA A 187 10.99 -9.68 22.74
C ALA A 187 11.88 -8.66 23.49
N ASP A 188 13.11 -8.44 23.01
CA ASP A 188 14.09 -7.49 23.56
C ASP A 188 13.94 -6.06 23.01
N GLY A 189 13.01 -5.84 22.07
CA GLY A 189 12.79 -4.56 21.41
C GLY A 189 13.70 -4.29 20.21
N SER A 190 14.55 -5.25 19.82
CA SER A 190 15.32 -5.19 18.58
C SER A 190 14.44 -5.51 17.36
N ILE A 191 14.88 -5.06 16.17
CA ILE A 191 14.20 -5.34 14.90
C ILE A 191 14.94 -6.48 14.20
N GLU A 192 14.25 -7.57 13.93
CA GLU A 192 14.78 -8.70 13.18
C GLU A 192 13.92 -9.01 11.96
N MET A 193 14.59 -9.52 10.92
CA MET A 193 13.90 -10.04 9.74
C MET A 193 13.17 -11.32 10.11
N LYS A 194 11.95 -11.49 9.60
CA LYS A 194 11.16 -12.71 9.80
C LYS A 194 11.93 -13.95 9.30
N PRO A 195 11.59 -15.16 9.79
CA PRO A 195 12.12 -16.40 9.23
C PRO A 195 11.86 -16.50 7.73
N GLU A 196 12.72 -17.19 6.97
CA GLU A 196 12.60 -17.29 5.50
C GLU A 196 11.25 -17.84 5.02
N SER A 197 10.60 -18.70 5.81
CA SER A 197 9.25 -19.22 5.54
C SER A 197 8.17 -18.13 5.50
N ASP A 198 8.40 -17.03 6.20
CA ASP A 198 7.42 -15.98 6.46
C ASP A 198 7.74 -14.69 5.69
N ARG A 199 8.88 -14.64 4.97
CA ARG A 199 9.27 -13.51 4.11
C ARG A 199 8.57 -13.59 2.76
N LEU A 200 7.41 -12.95 2.66
CA LEU A 200 6.60 -12.99 1.45
C LEU A 200 6.50 -11.63 0.77
N TYR A 201 6.47 -10.53 1.53
CA TYR A 201 6.11 -9.22 1.00
C TYR A 201 7.19 -8.67 0.06
N LEU A 202 8.46 -8.69 0.45
CA LEU A 202 9.57 -8.20 -0.38
C LEU A 202 9.74 -9.07 -1.63
N PHE A 203 9.60 -10.40 -1.48
CA PHE A 203 9.68 -11.32 -2.60
C PHE A 203 8.59 -11.02 -3.65
N LEU A 204 7.33 -10.87 -3.23
CA LEU A 204 6.22 -10.55 -4.13
C LEU A 204 6.34 -9.14 -4.72
N PHE A 205 6.85 -8.17 -3.94
CA PHE A 205 7.12 -6.83 -4.43
C PHE A 205 8.14 -6.86 -5.56
N TRP A 206 9.29 -7.50 -5.35
CA TRP A 206 10.34 -7.59 -6.36
C TRP A 206 9.88 -8.36 -7.59
N ARG A 207 9.11 -9.44 -7.41
CA ARG A 207 8.51 -10.19 -8.51
C ARG A 207 7.59 -9.29 -9.35
N THR A 208 6.67 -8.57 -8.73
CA THR A 208 5.75 -7.65 -9.43
C THR A 208 6.51 -6.53 -10.14
N PHE A 209 7.50 -5.94 -9.47
CA PHE A 209 8.36 -4.91 -10.03
C PHE A 209 9.08 -5.42 -11.29
N TYR A 210 9.74 -6.58 -11.20
CA TYR A 210 10.43 -7.21 -12.33
C TYR A 210 9.47 -7.49 -13.49
N LEU A 211 8.29 -8.07 -13.24
CA LEU A 211 7.31 -8.32 -14.30
C LEU A 211 6.88 -7.03 -14.99
N SER A 212 6.54 -5.99 -14.22
CA SER A 212 6.10 -4.70 -14.77
C SER A 212 7.19 -4.03 -15.63
N MET A 213 8.44 -4.09 -15.17
CA MET A 213 9.59 -3.57 -15.90
C MET A 213 9.83 -4.36 -17.18
N ALA A 214 9.82 -5.70 -17.11
CA ALA A 214 10.02 -6.56 -18.26
C ALA A 214 8.95 -6.33 -19.34
N ILE A 215 7.68 -6.20 -18.95
CA ILE A 215 6.58 -5.90 -19.88
C ILE A 215 6.76 -4.52 -20.50
N THR A 216 7.08 -3.50 -19.70
CA THR A 216 7.29 -2.12 -20.19
C THR A 216 8.41 -2.06 -21.21
N VAL A 217 9.56 -2.67 -20.91
CA VAL A 217 10.71 -2.73 -21.83
C VAL A 217 10.35 -3.49 -23.11
N SER A 218 9.62 -4.61 -23.00
CA SER A 218 9.17 -5.39 -24.15
C SER A 218 8.22 -4.59 -25.04
N CYS A 219 7.28 -3.85 -24.44
CA CYS A 219 6.38 -2.98 -25.20
C CYS A 219 7.12 -1.83 -25.88
N ILE A 220 8.09 -1.20 -25.23
CA ILE A 220 8.90 -0.13 -25.86
C ILE A 220 9.70 -0.70 -27.03
N LEU A 221 10.36 -1.85 -26.84
CA LEU A 221 11.16 -2.50 -27.88
C LEU A 221 10.35 -2.87 -29.12
N LEU A 222 9.10 -3.30 -28.95
CA LEU A 222 8.24 -3.72 -30.06
C LEU A 222 7.38 -2.57 -30.62
N GLY A 223 6.85 -1.71 -29.75
CA GLY A 223 5.95 -0.61 -30.11
C GLY A 223 6.68 0.56 -30.77
N TYR A 224 7.87 0.93 -30.28
CA TYR A 224 8.62 2.07 -30.85
C TYR A 224 8.97 1.89 -32.33
N PRO A 225 9.49 0.72 -32.80
CA PRO A 225 9.72 0.51 -34.23
C PRO A 225 8.44 0.62 -35.06
N VAL A 226 7.31 0.09 -34.55
CA VAL A 226 6.03 0.15 -35.25
C VAL A 226 5.54 1.60 -35.36
N ALA A 227 5.60 2.37 -34.27
CA ALA A 227 5.27 3.79 -34.25
C ALA A 227 6.19 4.61 -35.18
N PHE A 228 7.49 4.34 -35.17
CA PHE A 228 8.46 4.98 -36.04
C PHE A 228 8.18 4.71 -37.52
N ILE A 229 7.84 3.45 -37.87
CA ILE A 229 7.47 3.08 -39.24
C ILE A 229 6.19 3.81 -39.66
N MET A 230 5.16 3.84 -38.80
CA MET A 230 3.91 4.55 -39.10
C MET A 230 4.13 6.05 -39.31
N ALA A 231 5.02 6.68 -38.53
CA ALA A 231 5.33 8.10 -38.66
C ALA A 231 6.02 8.48 -39.98
N ASN A 232 6.69 7.52 -40.64
CA ASN A 232 7.46 7.76 -41.87
C ASN A 232 6.80 7.20 -43.15
N LEU A 233 5.69 6.47 -43.05
CA LEU A 233 5.02 5.85 -44.19
C LEU A 233 3.98 6.76 -44.85
N PRO A 234 3.63 6.54 -46.14
CA PRO A 234 2.53 7.22 -46.79
C PRO A 234 1.20 7.05 -46.03
N LEU A 235 0.38 8.11 -45.99
CA LEU A 235 -0.88 8.19 -45.22
C LEU A 235 -1.80 6.96 -45.36
N ARG A 236 -1.89 6.35 -46.55
CA ARG A 236 -2.73 5.17 -46.78
C ARG A 236 -2.25 3.93 -46.02
N THR A 237 -0.95 3.65 -46.04
CA THR A 237 -0.38 2.49 -45.35
C THR A 237 -0.29 2.72 -43.85
N SER A 238 0.01 3.95 -43.42
CA SER A 238 -0.05 4.33 -42.00
C SER A 238 -1.45 4.15 -41.41
N ASN A 239 -2.50 4.60 -42.11
CA ASN A 239 -3.88 4.41 -41.64
C ASN A 239 -4.28 2.93 -41.56
N LEU A 240 -3.82 2.09 -42.49
CA LEU A 240 -4.06 0.64 -42.43
C LEU A 240 -3.39 0.01 -41.21
N LEU A 241 -2.11 0.34 -40.95
CA LEU A 241 -1.39 -0.14 -39.77
C LEU A 241 -2.03 0.33 -38.47
N MET A 242 -2.47 1.59 -38.39
CA MET A 242 -3.21 2.13 -37.25
C MET A 242 -4.48 1.31 -36.97
N ILE A 243 -5.25 0.98 -38.01
CA ILE A 243 -6.44 0.13 -37.86
C ILE A 243 -6.04 -1.24 -37.30
N LEU A 244 -5.02 -1.89 -37.85
CA LEU A 244 -4.55 -3.21 -37.38
C LEU A 244 -4.12 -3.20 -35.90
N VAL A 245 -3.45 -2.13 -35.45
CA VAL A 245 -3.03 -1.96 -34.05
C VAL A 245 -4.23 -1.66 -33.14
N LEU A 246 -5.25 -0.96 -33.64
CA LEU A 246 -6.45 -0.63 -32.87
C LEU A 246 -7.48 -1.77 -32.83
N LEU A 247 -7.47 -2.72 -33.76
CA LEU A 247 -8.36 -3.90 -33.75
C LEU A 247 -8.40 -4.62 -32.38
N PRO A 248 -7.27 -4.89 -31.69
CA PRO A 248 -7.31 -5.51 -30.37
C PRO A 248 -8.07 -4.72 -29.31
N PHE A 249 -8.23 -3.40 -29.43
CA PHE A 249 -9.06 -2.61 -28.49
C PHE A 249 -10.54 -2.94 -28.60
N TRP A 250 -11.00 -3.32 -29.80
CA TRP A 250 -12.40 -3.63 -30.06
C TRP A 250 -12.76 -5.03 -29.55
N THR A 251 -11.75 -5.84 -29.25
CA THR A 251 -11.93 -7.16 -28.64
C THR A 251 -11.87 -7.07 -27.11
N SER A 252 -12.88 -7.66 -26.46
CA SER A 252 -12.95 -7.71 -24.99
C SER A 252 -11.66 -8.27 -24.37
N LEU A 253 -11.17 -7.61 -23.32
CA LEU A 253 -9.99 -8.03 -22.58
C LEU A 253 -10.11 -9.49 -22.12
N LEU A 254 -11.29 -9.91 -21.66
CA LEU A 254 -11.54 -11.28 -21.19
C LEU A 254 -11.38 -12.32 -22.30
N VAL A 255 -11.81 -11.99 -23.52
CA VAL A 255 -11.66 -12.89 -24.67
C VAL A 255 -10.18 -13.01 -25.03
N ARG A 256 -9.45 -11.89 -25.08
CA ARG A 256 -8.00 -11.89 -25.33
C ARG A 256 -7.23 -12.70 -24.29
N THR A 257 -7.51 -12.53 -23.00
CA THR A 257 -6.85 -13.29 -21.93
C THR A 257 -7.18 -14.78 -21.99
N SER A 258 -8.42 -15.14 -22.35
CA SER A 258 -8.83 -16.54 -22.48
C SER A 258 -8.20 -17.21 -23.69
N ALA A 259 -8.10 -16.50 -24.82
CA ALA A 259 -7.42 -16.98 -26.03
C ALA A 259 -5.93 -17.26 -25.75
N TRP A 260 -5.23 -16.35 -25.07
CA TRP A 260 -3.84 -16.56 -24.65
C TRP A 260 -3.69 -17.75 -23.68
N LYS A 261 -4.65 -17.91 -22.75
CA LYS A 261 -4.66 -19.07 -21.86
C LYS A 261 -4.71 -20.38 -22.65
N VAL A 262 -5.55 -20.48 -23.68
CA VAL A 262 -5.64 -21.66 -24.56
C VAL A 262 -4.38 -21.84 -25.42
N LEU A 263 -3.82 -20.75 -25.97
CA LEU A 263 -2.61 -20.82 -26.79
C LEU A 263 -1.38 -21.30 -26.01
N LEU A 264 -1.27 -20.90 -24.74
CA LEU A 264 -0.14 -21.19 -23.84
C LEU A 264 -0.33 -22.47 -22.99
N GLN A 265 -1.43 -23.21 -23.20
CA GLN A 265 -1.61 -24.51 -22.57
C GLN A 265 -0.52 -25.50 -23.02
N GLN A 266 -0.30 -26.55 -22.23
CA GLN A 266 0.64 -27.63 -22.58
C GLN A 266 0.29 -28.27 -23.94
N GLN A 267 -1.00 -28.50 -24.21
CA GLN A 267 -1.53 -28.90 -25.51
C GLN A 267 -2.04 -27.72 -26.35
N GLY A 268 -1.48 -26.53 -26.14
CA GLY A 268 -1.83 -25.33 -26.91
C GLY A 268 -1.05 -25.22 -28.22
N VAL A 269 -1.58 -24.40 -29.12
CA VAL A 269 -1.03 -24.18 -30.48
C VAL A 269 0.45 -23.77 -30.46
N ILE A 270 0.89 -22.98 -29.48
CA ILE A 270 2.29 -22.54 -29.40
C ILE A 270 3.23 -23.72 -29.18
N ASN A 271 2.88 -24.64 -28.26
CA ASN A 271 3.70 -25.82 -28.01
C ASN A 271 3.69 -26.77 -29.20
N ASP A 272 2.55 -26.94 -29.87
CA ASP A 272 2.46 -27.78 -31.07
C ASP A 272 3.35 -27.24 -32.20
N ILE A 273 3.41 -25.93 -32.39
CA ILE A 273 4.32 -25.29 -33.36
C ILE A 273 5.79 -25.49 -32.96
N LEU A 274 6.13 -25.40 -31.67
CA LEU A 274 7.51 -25.59 -31.18
C LEU A 274 7.99 -27.04 -31.35
N VAL A 275 7.11 -28.02 -31.12
CA VAL A 275 7.37 -29.43 -31.37
C VAL A 275 7.53 -29.70 -32.87
N TRP A 276 6.63 -29.14 -33.69
CA TRP A 276 6.73 -29.23 -35.15
C TRP A 276 8.04 -28.64 -35.68
N ALA A 277 8.46 -27.49 -35.16
CA ALA A 277 9.73 -26.84 -35.49
C ALA A 277 10.98 -27.59 -34.96
N HIS A 278 10.81 -28.75 -34.30
CA HIS A 278 11.89 -29.54 -33.69
C HIS A 278 12.74 -28.78 -32.65
N ILE A 279 12.21 -27.69 -32.09
CA ILE A 279 12.88 -26.94 -31.01
C ILE A 279 12.73 -27.70 -29.68
N ILE A 280 11.65 -28.48 -29.53
CA ILE A 280 11.29 -29.18 -28.29
C ILE A 280 10.76 -30.58 -28.64
N SER A 281 11.06 -31.59 -27.82
CA SER A 281 10.48 -32.93 -27.93
C SER A 281 9.06 -32.99 -27.36
N ASP A 282 8.24 -33.93 -27.85
CA ASP A 282 6.84 -34.06 -27.41
C ASP A 282 6.72 -34.36 -25.89
N ASP A 283 7.74 -35.00 -25.32
CA ASP A 283 7.85 -35.32 -23.88
C ASP A 283 8.20 -34.10 -23.00
N ASN A 284 8.68 -32.99 -23.58
CA ASN A 284 9.17 -31.83 -22.83
C ASN A 284 8.41 -30.54 -23.16
N ARG A 285 7.09 -30.66 -23.38
CA ARG A 285 6.20 -29.52 -23.63
C ARG A 285 6.25 -28.50 -22.50
N LEU A 286 6.47 -27.23 -22.85
CA LEU A 286 6.66 -26.16 -21.88
C LEU A 286 5.35 -25.81 -21.18
N VAL A 287 5.38 -25.74 -19.85
CA VAL A 287 4.25 -25.26 -19.03
C VAL A 287 4.30 -23.74 -18.96
N MET A 288 3.75 -23.09 -19.99
CA MET A 288 3.72 -21.61 -20.07
C MET A 288 2.49 -21.01 -19.40
N ILE A 289 1.43 -21.79 -19.22
CA ILE A 289 0.22 -21.37 -18.51
C ILE A 289 0.50 -21.17 -17.01
N ASN A 290 -0.03 -20.07 -16.45
CA ASN A 290 0.15 -19.65 -15.04
C ASN A 290 1.63 -19.42 -14.63
N ASN A 291 2.53 -19.24 -15.59
CA ASN A 291 3.93 -18.94 -15.33
C ASN A 291 4.26 -17.50 -15.73
N GLN A 292 5.36 -16.97 -15.19
CA GLN A 292 5.84 -15.62 -15.43
C GLN A 292 6.04 -15.31 -16.92
N THR A 293 6.60 -16.25 -17.68
CA THR A 293 6.83 -16.09 -19.13
C THR A 293 5.53 -15.90 -19.89
N GLY A 294 4.51 -16.72 -19.60
CA GLY A 294 3.20 -16.61 -20.23
C GLY A 294 2.52 -15.27 -19.92
N THR A 295 2.64 -14.80 -18.67
CA THR A 295 2.14 -13.47 -18.28
C THR A 295 2.84 -12.35 -19.04
N ILE A 296 4.18 -12.39 -19.18
CA ILE A 296 4.93 -11.36 -19.91
C ILE A 296 4.49 -11.32 -21.38
N ILE A 297 4.39 -12.46 -22.06
CA ILE A 297 3.99 -12.53 -23.48
C ILE A 297 2.57 -11.99 -23.67
N ALA A 298 1.60 -12.50 -22.89
CA ALA A 298 0.21 -12.12 -23.03
C ALA A 298 -0.02 -10.64 -22.70
N MET A 299 0.59 -10.13 -21.62
CA MET A 299 0.45 -8.72 -21.23
C MET A 299 1.14 -7.79 -22.21
N THR A 300 2.31 -8.16 -22.74
CA THR A 300 2.99 -7.38 -23.79
C THR A 300 2.07 -7.22 -25.00
N HIS A 301 1.49 -8.30 -25.51
CA HIS A 301 0.54 -8.21 -26.64
C HIS A 301 -0.70 -7.34 -26.33
N ILE A 302 -1.25 -7.46 -25.12
CA ILE A 302 -2.46 -6.72 -24.73
C ILE A 302 -2.17 -5.21 -24.58
N LEU A 303 -0.99 -4.85 -24.05
CA LEU A 303 -0.61 -3.48 -23.74
C LEU A 303 0.16 -2.77 -24.85
N LEU A 304 0.75 -3.50 -25.81
CA LEU A 304 1.49 -2.93 -26.94
C LEU A 304 0.71 -1.82 -27.66
N PRO A 305 -0.60 -1.92 -27.92
CA PRO A 305 -1.36 -0.86 -28.57
C PRO A 305 -1.50 0.46 -27.78
N PHE A 306 -1.19 0.47 -26.48
CA PHE A 306 -1.23 1.67 -25.63
C PHE A 306 0.10 2.44 -25.58
N MET A 307 1.19 1.82 -26.05
CA MET A 307 2.55 2.36 -26.01
C MET A 307 2.88 3.06 -27.32
#